data_AF-A0A1B9IU26-F1
#
_entry.id   AF-A0A1B9IU26-F1
#
_cell.length_a   1.000
_cell.length_b   1.000
_cell.length_c   1.000
_cell.angle_alpha   90.00
_cell.angle_beta   90.00
_cell.angle_gamma   90.00
#
_symmetry.space_group_name_H-M   'P 1'
#
loop_
_entity.id
_entity.type
_entity.pdbx_description
1 polymer ?
#
loop_
_entity_poly.entity_id
_entity_poly.type
_entity_poly.pdbx_seq_one_letter_code
_entity_poly.pdbx_strand_id
1 'polypeptide(L)'
;MASILRLTAQRAAPSFTRSFTVSAVKMDLVQDLYVNQLKSYKPAAKSADAHVGSVRTYSAPKAPSAPTLPSDLASELSKFDAEEPVIGGSAPKATATATDAEGGESAEEYLKFLEKDLPKADAHH
;
A
#
# COMPACT_ATOMS: atom_id res chain seq x y z
N MET A 1 -46.30 21.60 -102.10
CA MET A 1 -46.92 22.04 -100.84
C MET A 1 -45.85 22.09 -99.77
N ALA A 2 -45.41 23.29 -99.36
CA ALA A 2 -44.36 23.44 -98.36
C ALA A 2 -44.99 23.64 -96.98
N SER A 3 -44.80 22.68 -96.07
CA SER A 3 -45.25 22.78 -94.68
C SER A 3 -44.14 23.40 -93.83
N ILE A 4 -44.36 24.61 -93.32
CA ILE A 4 -43.41 25.33 -92.47
C ILE A 4 -43.66 24.88 -91.02
N LEU A 5 -42.76 24.05 -90.48
CA LEU A 5 -42.77 23.64 -89.09
C LEU A 5 -42.24 24.80 -88.21
N ARG A 6 -43.10 25.43 -87.42
CA ARG A 6 -42.70 26.42 -86.41
C ARG A 6 -42.20 25.70 -85.17
N LEU A 7 -40.87 25.67 -84.99
CA LEU A 7 -40.25 25.20 -83.75
C LEU A 7 -40.33 26.32 -82.71
N THR A 8 -41.31 26.26 -81.80
CA THR A 8 -41.32 27.13 -80.62
C THR A 8 -40.33 26.58 -79.60
N ALA A 9 -39.15 27.19 -79.52
CA ALA A 9 -38.21 26.94 -78.44
C ALA A 9 -38.80 27.50 -77.14
N GLN A 10 -39.46 26.64 -76.35
CA GLN A 10 -39.82 26.97 -74.97
C GLN A 10 -38.52 27.11 -74.17
N ARG A 11 -38.11 28.35 -73.88
CA ARG A 11 -37.06 28.61 -72.89
C ARG A 11 -37.62 28.25 -71.52
N ALA A 12 -37.23 27.10 -70.98
CA ALA A 12 -37.49 26.75 -69.60
C ALA A 12 -36.90 27.85 -68.68
N ALA A 13 -37.68 28.31 -67.71
CA ALA A 13 -37.21 29.27 -66.72
C ALA A 13 -36.08 28.62 -65.89
N PRO A 14 -34.99 29.34 -65.56
CA PRO A 14 -33.93 28.77 -64.75
C PRO A 14 -34.47 28.42 -63.36
N SER A 15 -34.48 27.14 -63.00
CA SER A 15 -34.77 26.73 -61.63
C SER A 15 -33.56 27.03 -60.76
N PHE A 16 -33.71 27.96 -59.81
CA PHE A 16 -32.68 28.23 -58.83
C PHE A 16 -32.73 27.15 -57.73
N THR A 17 -31.96 26.09 -57.91
CA THR A 17 -31.75 25.08 -56.86
C THR A 17 -30.64 25.58 -55.93
N ARG A 18 -30.92 25.64 -54.63
CA ARG A 18 -29.91 26.00 -53.63
C ARG A 18 -28.95 24.83 -53.47
N SER A 19 -27.78 24.91 -54.09
CA SER A 19 -26.73 23.89 -53.99
C SER A 19 -25.93 24.04 -52.70
N PHE A 20 -25.59 22.92 -52.06
CA PHE A 20 -24.69 22.89 -50.93
C PHE A 20 -23.28 22.57 -51.43
N THR A 21 -22.33 23.47 -51.18
CA THR A 21 -20.92 23.26 -51.49
C THR A 21 -20.19 22.87 -50.21
N VAL A 22 -19.57 21.69 -50.19
CA VAL A 22 -18.62 21.30 -49.15
C VAL A 22 -17.23 21.76 -49.57
N SER A 23 -16.58 22.58 -48.75
CA SER A 23 -15.17 22.89 -48.95
C SER A 23 -14.33 21.66 -48.62
N ALA A 24 -13.34 21.35 -49.47
CA ALA A 24 -12.38 20.28 -49.20
C ALA A 24 -11.71 20.50 -47.84
N VAL A 25 -11.56 19.42 -47.06
CA VAL A 25 -10.87 19.47 -45.77
C VAL A 25 -9.41 19.85 -46.03
N LYS A 26 -8.98 20.98 -45.45
CA LYS A 26 -7.58 21.40 -45.51
C LYS A 26 -6.78 20.50 -44.58
N MET A 27 -6.00 19.58 -45.15
CA MET A 27 -5.06 18.76 -44.40
C MET A 27 -3.85 19.60 -43.99
N ASP A 28 -3.49 19.51 -42.71
CA ASP A 28 -2.25 20.11 -42.20
C ASP A 28 -1.15 19.04 -42.27
N LEU A 29 -0.28 19.20 -43.26
CA LEU A 29 0.80 18.26 -43.53
C LEU A 29 1.79 18.15 -42.37
N VAL A 30 1.95 19.19 -41.55
CA VAL A 30 2.83 19.17 -40.37
C VAL A 30 2.17 18.37 -39.25
N GLN A 31 0.89 18.57 -39.01
CA GLN A 31 0.13 17.82 -38.01
C GLN A 31 0.08 16.32 -38.37
N ASP A 32 -0.20 16.00 -39.63
CA ASP A 32 -0.28 14.62 -40.09
C ASP A 32 1.08 13.92 -40.00
N LEU A 33 2.17 14.60 -40.37
CA LEU A 33 3.52 14.08 -40.21
C LEU A 33 3.84 13.79 -38.74
N TYR A 34 3.52 14.72 -37.83
CA TYR A 34 3.76 14.56 -36.40
C TYR A 34 2.99 13.36 -35.83
N VAL A 35 1.70 13.26 -36.12
CA VAL A 35 0.86 12.15 -35.65
C VAL A 35 1.35 10.81 -36.21
N ASN A 36 1.79 10.77 -37.47
CA ASN A 36 2.35 9.56 -38.07
C ASN A 36 3.66 9.16 -37.40
N GLN A 37 4.55 10.11 -37.10
CA GLN A 37 5.80 9.84 -36.39
C GLN A 37 5.54 9.30 -34.97
N LEU A 38 4.61 9.91 -34.23
CA LEU A 38 4.22 9.42 -32.90
C LEU A 38 3.63 8.00 -32.95
N LYS A 39 2.77 7.70 -33.93
CA LYS A 39 2.19 6.36 -34.11
C LYS A 39 3.22 5.32 -34.52
N SER A 40 4.20 5.73 -35.33
CA SER A 40 5.30 4.86 -35.78
C SER A 40 6.38 4.65 -34.71
N TYR A 41 6.40 5.49 -33.68
CA TYR A 41 7.41 5.43 -32.64
C TYR A 41 7.22 4.17 -31.80
N LYS A 42 8.17 3.25 -31.94
CA LYS A 42 8.29 2.08 -31.08
C LYS A 42 9.42 2.35 -30.09
N PRO A 43 9.13 2.52 -28.79
CA PRO A 43 10.19 2.71 -27.81
C PRO A 43 11.11 1.50 -27.80
N ALA A 44 12.41 1.73 -27.59
CA ALA A 44 13.38 0.66 -27.42
C ALA A 44 12.90 -0.29 -26.31
N ALA A 45 12.99 -1.60 -26.57
CA ALA A 45 12.61 -2.59 -25.59
C ALA A 45 13.42 -2.35 -24.32
N LYS A 46 12.72 -2.12 -23.20
CA LYS A 46 13.35 -1.97 -21.89
C LYS A 46 14.15 -3.25 -21.63
N SER A 47 15.44 -3.13 -21.32
CA SER A 47 16.29 -4.30 -21.08
C SER A 47 15.65 -5.17 -20.00
N ALA A 48 15.76 -6.50 -20.15
CA ALA A 48 15.23 -7.44 -19.18
C ALA A 48 15.73 -7.12 -17.77
N ASP A 49 16.95 -6.60 -17.66
CA ASP A 49 17.64 -6.24 -16.42
C ASP A 49 17.38 -4.80 -15.95
N ALA A 50 16.44 -4.06 -16.52
CA ALA A 50 16.18 -2.68 -16.11
C ALA A 50 15.67 -2.52 -14.66
N HIS A 51 15.43 -3.63 -13.96
CA HIS A 51 15.09 -3.70 -12.54
C HIS A 51 16.33 -3.89 -11.64
N VAL A 52 17.47 -4.33 -12.20
CA VAL A 52 18.73 -4.54 -11.49
C VAL A 52 19.28 -3.18 -11.07
N GLY A 53 19.27 -2.90 -9.77
CA GLY A 53 19.73 -1.62 -9.18
C GLY A 53 18.60 -0.69 -8.72
N SER A 54 17.38 -0.86 -9.22
CA SER A 54 16.20 -0.17 -8.68
C SER A 54 15.49 -0.97 -7.59
N VAL A 55 15.59 -2.30 -7.64
CA VAL A 55 14.94 -3.21 -6.69
C VAL A 55 15.97 -4.11 -6.04
N ARG A 56 15.89 -4.27 -4.72
CA ARG A 56 16.71 -5.24 -3.98
C ARG A 56 16.26 -6.65 -4.37
N THR A 57 17.22 -7.50 -4.71
CA THR A 57 16.94 -8.90 -5.08
C THR A 57 16.32 -9.64 -3.90
N TYR A 58 15.15 -10.24 -4.11
CA TYR A 58 14.50 -11.07 -3.11
C TYR A 58 15.23 -12.42 -3.01
N SER A 59 15.62 -12.80 -1.79
CA SER A 59 16.14 -14.12 -1.47
C SER A 59 15.31 -14.67 -0.32
N ALA A 60 14.74 -15.86 -0.52
CA ALA A 60 14.00 -16.53 0.54
C ALA A 60 14.96 -16.90 1.68
N PRO A 61 14.60 -16.64 2.96
CA PRO A 61 15.40 -17.10 4.07
C PRO A 61 15.52 -18.62 4.04
N LYS A 62 16.69 -19.13 4.44
CA LYS A 62 16.91 -20.57 4.56
C LYS A 62 15.89 -21.15 5.55
N ALA A 63 15.35 -22.33 5.22
CA ALA A 63 14.46 -23.06 6.12
C ALA A 63 15.11 -23.21 7.51
N PRO A 64 14.33 -23.05 8.60
CA PRO A 64 14.87 -23.17 9.94
C PRO A 64 15.45 -24.58 10.13
N SER A 65 16.68 -24.65 10.66
CA SER A 65 17.24 -25.93 11.07
C SER A 65 16.48 -26.44 12.28
N ALA A 66 16.10 -27.72 12.26
CA ALA A 66 15.57 -28.38 13.45
C ALA A 66 16.62 -28.30 14.57
N PRO A 67 16.19 -28.09 15.84
CA PRO A 67 17.10 -28.10 16.96
C PRO A 67 17.79 -29.46 17.03
N THR A 68 19.12 -29.46 17.06
CA THR A 68 19.90 -30.67 17.29
C THR A 68 19.73 -31.09 18.74
N LEU A 69 19.41 -32.37 18.98
CA LEU A 69 19.45 -32.91 20.33
C LEU A 69 20.88 -32.77 20.88
N PRO A 70 21.06 -32.31 22.12
CA PRO A 70 22.36 -32.30 22.75
C PRO A 70 22.88 -33.73 22.85
N SER A 71 24.18 -33.91 22.64
CA SER A 71 24.81 -35.24 22.60
C SER A 71 24.81 -35.96 23.95
N ASP A 72 24.59 -35.23 25.05
CA ASP A 72 24.59 -35.74 26.41
C ASP A 72 23.34 -35.31 27.18
N LEU A 73 22.19 -35.83 26.71
CA LEU A 73 20.89 -35.64 27.36
C LEU A 73 20.88 -36.17 28.80
N ALA A 74 21.70 -37.18 29.13
CA ALA A 74 21.71 -37.79 30.46
C ALA A 74 22.32 -36.84 31.51
N SER A 75 23.41 -36.17 31.18
CA SER A 75 24.01 -35.17 32.07
C SER A 75 23.15 -33.92 32.21
N GLU A 76 22.40 -33.53 31.19
CA GLU A 76 21.47 -32.38 31.27
C GLU A 76 20.22 -32.70 32.08
N LEU A 77 19.65 -33.90 31.93
CA LEU A 77 18.52 -34.35 32.73
C LEU A 77 18.91 -34.50 34.21
N SER A 78 20.08 -35.07 34.51
CA SER A 78 20.53 -35.17 35.90
C SER A 78 20.79 -33.81 36.55
N LYS A 79 21.20 -32.79 35.80
CA LYS A 79 21.30 -31.41 36.29
C LYS A 79 19.93 -30.79 36.54
N PHE A 80 18.98 -31.00 35.63
CA PHE A 80 17.61 -30.54 35.80
C PHE A 80 16.92 -31.20 37.01
N ASP A 81 17.10 -32.51 37.18
CA ASP A 81 16.57 -33.25 38.33
C ASP A 81 17.22 -32.84 39.65
N ALA A 82 18.48 -32.41 39.62
CA ALA A 82 19.18 -31.88 40.79
C ALA A 82 18.81 -30.42 41.11
N GLU A 83 18.20 -29.70 40.17
CA GLU A 83 17.76 -28.32 40.34
C GLU A 83 16.36 -28.31 40.93
N GLU A 84 16.25 -28.18 42.26
CA GLU A 84 14.94 -28.02 42.90
C GLU A 84 14.29 -26.68 42.49
N PRO A 85 13.03 -26.69 42.03
CA PRO A 85 12.32 -25.45 41.71
C PRO A 85 12.17 -24.59 42.95
N VAL A 86 12.60 -23.34 42.89
CA VAL A 86 12.33 -22.35 43.95
C VAL A 86 10.85 -21.99 43.92
N ILE A 87 10.03 -22.80 44.59
CA ILE A 87 8.61 -22.52 44.81
C ILE A 87 8.53 -21.44 45.89
N GLY A 88 8.53 -20.18 45.44
CA GLY A 88 8.51 -19.01 46.31
C GLY A 88 9.90 -18.74 46.90
N GLY A 89 10.52 -17.63 46.49
CA GLY A 89 11.85 -17.24 46.94
C GLY A 89 11.99 -17.29 48.46
N SER A 90 12.64 -18.34 48.98
CA SER A 90 13.22 -18.30 50.31
C SER A 90 14.55 -17.59 50.19
N ALA A 91 14.49 -16.26 50.08
CA ALA A 91 15.59 -15.46 50.58
C ALA A 91 15.66 -15.71 52.10
N PRO A 92 16.87 -15.88 52.70
CA PRO A 92 17.00 -15.77 54.14
C PRO A 92 16.40 -14.41 54.53
N LYS A 93 15.64 -14.36 55.61
CA LYS A 93 15.06 -13.13 56.18
C LYS A 93 16.17 -12.08 56.33
N ALA A 94 16.41 -11.30 55.29
CA ALA A 94 17.20 -10.11 55.32
C ALA A 94 16.32 -9.10 56.04
N THR A 95 16.74 -8.73 57.25
CA THR A 95 16.25 -7.56 57.94
C THR A 95 16.16 -6.42 56.93
N ALA A 96 14.93 -6.04 56.59
CA ALA A 96 14.65 -4.95 55.68
C ALA A 96 15.33 -3.70 56.24
N THR A 97 16.48 -3.35 55.67
CA THR A 97 16.96 -1.98 55.67
C THR A 97 16.20 -1.35 54.52
N ALA A 98 15.23 -0.51 54.87
CA ALA A 98 14.55 0.36 53.95
C ALA A 98 15.62 1.17 53.19
N THR A 99 15.89 0.77 51.95
CA THR A 99 16.54 1.62 50.97
C THR A 99 15.43 2.28 50.17
N ASP A 100 15.42 3.59 50.25
CA ASP A 100 14.48 4.53 49.65
C ASP A 100 14.14 4.14 48.20
N ALA A 101 12.87 3.77 47.98
CA ALA A 101 12.28 3.76 46.66
C ALA A 101 11.89 5.21 46.33
N GLU A 102 12.78 5.88 45.61
CA GLU A 102 12.56 7.17 44.97
C GLU A 102 11.38 7.06 43.99
N GLY A 103 10.17 7.35 44.48
CA GLY A 103 8.97 7.44 43.66
C GLY A 103 7.80 6.59 44.15
N GLY A 104 7.16 6.97 45.26
CA GLY A 104 5.71 6.87 45.52
C GLY A 104 4.96 5.54 45.32
N GLU A 105 5.65 4.42 45.14
CA GLU A 105 5.08 3.13 44.75
C GLU A 105 5.47 2.03 45.76
N SER A 106 5.58 2.36 47.04
CA SER A 106 5.74 1.34 48.07
C SER A 106 4.43 0.58 48.29
N ALA A 107 4.52 -0.72 48.58
CA ALA A 107 3.35 -1.55 48.85
C ALA A 107 2.49 -0.99 50.01
N GLU A 108 3.10 -0.30 50.97
CA GLU A 108 2.37 0.34 52.07
C GLU A 108 1.56 1.57 51.61
N GLU A 109 2.03 2.33 50.61
CA GLU A 109 1.28 3.47 50.05
C GLU A 109 0.08 3.00 49.23
N TYR A 110 0.21 1.90 48.48
CA TYR A 110 -0.89 1.29 47.73
C TYR A 110 -1.98 0.74 48.67
N LEU A 111 -1.61 0.06 49.75
CA LEU A 111 -2.56 -0.42 50.76
C LEU A 111 -3.29 0.75 51.44
N LYS A 112 -2.57 1.82 51.82
CA LYS A 112 -3.18 3.03 52.37
C LYS A 112 -4.11 3.74 51.39
N PHE A 113 -3.87 3.65 50.09
CA PHE A 113 -4.77 4.21 49.08
C PHE A 113 -6.06 3.39 48.96
N LEU A 114 -5.97 2.05 48.97
CA LEU A 114 -7.13 1.18 48.92
C LEU A 114 -8.00 1.26 50.19
N GLU A 115 -7.38 1.55 51.34
CA GLU A 115 -8.10 1.75 52.61
C GLU A 115 -8.79 3.12 52.72
N LYS A 116 -8.52 4.07 51.83
CA LYS A 116 -9.22 5.36 51.85
C LYS A 116 -10.67 5.16 51.39
N ASP A 117 -11.61 5.55 52.24
CA ASP A 117 -13.03 5.59 51.90
C ASP A 117 -13.28 6.43 50.63
N LEU A 118 -14.10 5.90 49.73
CA LEU A 118 -14.54 6.59 48.53
C LEU A 118 -15.26 7.89 48.93
N PRO A 119 -14.97 9.05 48.29
CA PRO A 119 -15.63 10.30 48.67
C PRO A 119 -17.14 10.13 48.57
N LYS A 120 -17.86 10.54 49.63
CA LYS A 120 -19.31 10.57 49.61
C LYS A 120 -19.75 11.44 48.43
N ALA A 121 -20.64 10.93 47.60
CA ALA A 121 -21.19 11.69 46.49
C ALA A 121 -21.82 12.98 47.05
N ASP A 122 -21.21 14.12 46.76
CA ASP A 122 -21.81 15.41 47.06
C ASP A 122 -23.13 15.49 46.28
N ALA A 123 -24.24 15.64 46.99
CA ALA A 123 -25.51 15.93 46.39
C ALA A 123 -25.42 17.29 45.71
N HIS A 124 -25.19 17.29 44.40
CA HIS A 124 -25.37 18.46 43.56
C HIS A 124 -26.84 18.88 43.66
N HIS A 125 -27.13 19.85 44.54
CA HIS A 125 -28.31 20.69 44.47
C HIS A 125 -28.14 21.72 43.36
#